data_AF-A0A356FRX1-F1
#
_entry.id   AF-A0A356FRX1-F1
#
_cell.length_a   1.000
_cell.length_b   1.000
_cell.length_c   1.000
_cell.angle_alpha   90.00
_cell.angle_beta   90.00
_cell.angle_gamma   90.00
#
_symmetry.space_group_name_H-M   'P 1'
#
loop_
_entity.id
_entity.type
_entity.pdbx_description
1 polymer ?
#
loop_
_entity_poly.entity_id
_entity_poly.type
_entity_poly.pdbx_seq_one_letter_code
_entity_poly.pdbx_strand_id
1 'polypeptide(L)'
;MASPTEVRKGKVLNYQGAPHLVLDVQHRTQGRQAGFMQITMRNLSTGSSTNTKIRTTDSVDILHTESLKLEYSYIDSDGYHFMDPESFEDIILSEKLVVEAKDFLVENQSYSILH
;
A
#
# COMPACT_ATOMS: atom_id res chain seq x y z
N MET A 1 -14.02 10.00 9.12
CA MET A 1 -13.98 9.56 7.71
C MET A 1 -13.37 10.68 6.90
N ALA A 2 -12.45 10.35 5.99
CA ALA A 2 -11.67 11.33 5.24
C ALA A 2 -12.39 11.72 3.93
N SER A 3 -12.04 12.88 3.39
CA SER A 3 -12.51 13.29 2.07
C SER A 3 -11.79 12.48 0.98
N PRO A 4 -12.48 12.06 -0.10
CA PRO A 4 -11.87 11.44 -1.28
C PRO A 4 -10.74 12.28 -1.88
N THR A 5 -10.77 13.61 -1.69
CA THR A 5 -9.71 14.53 -2.13
C THR A 5 -8.40 14.39 -1.34
N GLU A 6 -8.40 13.72 -0.19
CA GLU A 6 -7.21 13.42 0.63
C GLU A 6 -6.51 12.14 0.17
N VAL A 7 -7.16 11.33 -0.67
CA VAL A 7 -6.58 10.09 -1.18
C VAL A 7 -5.36 10.40 -2.05
N ARG A 8 -4.26 9.71 -1.77
CA ARG A 8 -2.99 9.81 -2.50
C ARG A 8 -2.46 8.41 -2.81
N LYS A 9 -1.62 8.32 -3.83
CA LYS A 9 -0.86 7.10 -4.14
C LYS A 9 -0.06 6.65 -2.91
N GLY A 10 -0.05 5.35 -2.66
CA GLY A 10 0.64 4.74 -1.51
C GLY A 10 -0.18 4.69 -0.22
N LYS A 11 -1.35 5.34 -0.15
CA LYS A 11 -2.28 5.16 0.98
C LYS A 11 -3.06 3.86 0.84
N VAL A 12 -3.51 3.31 1.96
CA VAL A 12 -4.41 2.16 1.99
C VAL A 12 -5.82 2.61 2.33
N LEU A 13 -6.79 2.16 1.54
CA LEU A 13 -8.20 2.39 1.76
C LEU A 13 -8.87 1.11 2.25
N ASN A 14 -9.78 1.22 3.21
CA ASN A 14 -10.73 0.17 3.49
C ASN A 14 -11.88 0.27 2.50
N TYR A 15 -11.90 -0.63 1.52
CA TYR A 15 -12.91 -0.65 0.46
C TYR A 15 -13.58 -2.02 0.43
N GLN A 16 -14.91 -2.03 0.54
CA GLN A 16 -15.72 -3.26 0.60
C GLN A 16 -15.29 -4.24 1.71
N GLY A 17 -14.80 -3.72 2.84
CA GLY A 17 -14.36 -4.51 3.98
C GLY A 17 -12.97 -5.15 3.82
N ALA A 18 -12.21 -4.76 2.79
CA ALA A 18 -10.84 -5.22 2.58
C ALA A 18 -9.87 -4.06 2.37
N PRO A 19 -8.60 -4.19 2.80
CA PRO A 19 -7.58 -3.18 2.58
C PRO A 19 -7.10 -3.16 1.12
N HIS A 20 -7.07 -1.97 0.53
CA HIS A 20 -6.66 -1.73 -0.85
C HIS A 20 -5.59 -0.64 -0.92
N LEU A 21 -4.42 -0.97 -1.48
CA LEU A 21 -3.34 -0.02 -1.74
C LEU A 21 -3.66 0.83 -2.97
N VAL A 22 -3.61 2.15 -2.81
CA VAL A 22 -3.85 3.10 -3.90
C VAL A 22 -2.63 3.17 -4.82
N LEU A 23 -2.81 2.73 -6.07
CA LEU A 23 -1.78 2.74 -7.10
C LEU A 23 -1.77 4.04 -7.91
N ASP A 24 -2.96 4.58 -8.21
CA ASP A 24 -3.12 5.81 -8.98
C ASP A 24 -4.42 6.53 -8.59
N VAL A 25 -4.43 7.85 -8.73
CA VAL A 25 -5.56 8.71 -8.41
C VAL A 25 -5.69 9.81 -9.46
N GLN A 26 -6.89 9.93 -10.05
CA GLN A 26 -7.21 10.98 -11.01
C GLN A 26 -8.42 11.76 -10.54
N HIS A 27 -8.23 13.06 -10.29
CA HIS A 27 -9.34 13.96 -10.05
C HIS A 27 -9.89 14.46 -11.38
N ARG A 28 -11.17 14.21 -11.66
CA ARG A 28 -11.84 14.67 -12.88
C ARG A 28 -13.06 15.53 -12.52
N THR A 29 -13.12 16.70 -13.14
CA THR A 29 -14.29 17.59 -13.07
C THR A 29 -14.95 17.65 -14.44
N GLN A 30 -16.17 17.15 -14.57
CA GLN A 30 -16.93 17.24 -15.82
C GLN A 30 -17.76 18.52 -15.84
N GLY A 31 -17.18 19.65 -16.26
CA GLY A 31 -17.91 20.89 -16.56
C GLY A 31 -18.95 21.28 -15.49
N ARG A 32 -20.25 21.19 -15.82
CA ARG A 32 -21.37 21.53 -14.92
C ARG A 32 -21.78 20.43 -13.92
N GLN A 33 -21.13 19.26 -13.94
CA GLN A 33 -21.42 18.14 -13.03
C GLN A 33 -20.43 18.09 -11.87
N ALA A 34 -20.84 17.46 -10.77
CA ALA A 34 -20.00 17.23 -9.61
C ALA A 34 -18.76 16.40 -10.00
N GLY A 35 -17.59 16.83 -9.52
CA GLY A 35 -16.32 16.15 -9.76
C GLY A 35 -16.28 14.75 -9.12
N PHE A 36 -15.44 13.88 -9.65
CA PHE A 36 -15.19 12.56 -9.10
C PHE A 36 -13.69 12.24 -9.09
N MET A 37 -13.30 11.41 -8.14
CA MET A 37 -11.99 10.80 -8.02
C MET A 37 -12.05 9.42 -8.65
N GLN A 38 -11.26 9.17 -9.69
CA GLN A 38 -11.04 7.83 -10.23
C GLN A 38 -9.78 7.26 -9.61
N ILE A 39 -9.94 6.18 -8.85
CA ILE A 39 -8.87 5.58 -8.04
C ILE A 39 -8.61 4.17 -8.56
N THR A 40 -7.36 3.91 -8.92
CA THR A 40 -6.87 2.56 -9.22
C THR A 40 -6.19 2.03 -7.97
N MET A 41 -6.65 0.88 -7.47
CA MET A 41 -6.17 0.31 -6.23
C MET A 41 -5.99 -1.20 -6.33
N ARG A 42 -5.05 -1.76 -5.56
CA ARG A 42 -4.77 -3.19 -5.48
C ARG A 42 -5.22 -3.72 -4.13
N ASN A 43 -6.06 -4.74 -4.13
CA ASN A 43 -6.49 -5.43 -2.92
C ASN A 43 -5.29 -6.15 -2.30
N LEU A 44 -4.96 -5.85 -1.04
CA LEU A 44 -3.79 -6.41 -0.37
C LEU A 44 -3.99 -7.88 0.04
N SER A 45 -5.22 -8.35 0.16
CA SER A 45 -5.53 -9.75 0.52
C SER A 45 -5.54 -10.69 -0.69
N THR A 46 -5.97 -10.21 -1.86
CA THR A 46 -6.13 -11.04 -3.07
C THR A 46 -5.16 -10.70 -4.19
N GLY A 47 -4.45 -9.58 -4.09
CA GLY A 47 -3.56 -9.06 -5.13
C GLY A 47 -4.29 -8.49 -6.36
N SER A 48 -5.62 -8.51 -6.40
CA SER A 48 -6.42 -8.05 -7.55
C SER A 48 -6.46 -6.52 -7.66
N SER A 49 -6.41 -6.00 -8.89
CA SER A 49 -6.50 -4.56 -9.16
C SER A 49 -7.94 -4.16 -9.51
N THR A 50 -8.41 -3.08 -8.92
CA THR A 50 -9.76 -2.54 -9.12
C THR A 50 -9.68 -1.04 -9.44
N ASN A 51 -10.50 -0.58 -10.39
CA ASN A 51 -10.64 0.84 -10.72
C ASN A 51 -12.04 1.32 -10.31
N THR A 52 -12.10 2.26 -9.36
CA THR A 52 -13.36 2.73 -8.76
C THR A 52 -13.49 4.25 -8.91
N LYS A 53 -14.71 4.72 -9.15
CA LYS A 53 -15.05 6.15 -9.17
C LYS A 53 -15.76 6.51 -7.87
N ILE A 54 -15.22 7.47 -7.14
CA ILE A 54 -15.77 7.99 -5.88
C ILE A 54 -16.13 9.45 -6.10
N ARG A 55 -17.35 9.87 -5.72
CA ARG A 55 -17.72 11.29 -5.84
C ARG A 55 -16.94 12.09 -4.81
N THR A 56 -16.58 13.33 -5.12
CA THR A 56 -15.82 14.16 -4.16
C THR A 56 -16.59 14.49 -2.88
N THR A 57 -17.91 14.29 -2.87
CA THR A 57 -18.79 14.48 -1.71
C THR A 57 -18.94 13.24 -0.84
N ASP A 58 -18.51 12.07 -1.33
CA ASP A 58 -18.61 10.84 -0.56
C ASP A 58 -17.55 10.83 0.55
N SER A 59 -17.62 9.86 1.46
CA SER A 59 -16.61 9.69 2.51
C SER A 59 -15.81 8.41 2.26
N VAL A 60 -14.52 8.45 2.56
CA VAL A 60 -13.62 7.30 2.44
C VAL A 60 -13.01 6.95 3.79
N ASP A 61 -12.70 5.67 3.95
CA ASP A 61 -12.00 5.16 5.12
C ASP A 61 -10.54 4.90 4.73
N ILE A 62 -9.66 5.81 5.17
CA ILE A 62 -8.22 5.72 4.93
C ILE A 62 -7.61 5.03 6.15
N LEU A 63 -6.98 3.88 5.93
CA LEU A 63 -6.26 3.18 6.97
C LEU A 63 -4.93 3.90 7.24
N HIS A 64 -4.58 4.03 8.51
CA HIS A 64 -3.28 4.55 8.91
C HIS A 64 -2.26 3.43 8.75
N THR A 65 -1.46 3.52 7.70
CA THR A 65 -0.37 2.60 7.40
C THR A 65 0.91 3.39 7.23
N GLU A 66 2.01 2.81 7.67
CA GLU A 66 3.33 3.39 7.58
C GLU A 66 4.15 2.62 6.55
N SER A 67 5.02 3.32 5.82
CA SER A 67 5.93 2.64 4.91
C SER A 67 7.34 2.80 5.42
N LEU A 68 7.90 1.70 5.89
CA LEU A 68 9.24 1.61 6.42
C LEU A 68 10.20 1.26 5.28
N LYS A 69 11.36 1.91 5.24
CA LYS A 69 12.44 1.55 4.34
C LYS A 69 13.42 0.69 5.12
N LEU A 70 13.42 -0.61 4.85
CA LEU A 70 14.26 -1.56 5.54
C LEU A 70 15.22 -2.23 4.54
N GLU A 71 16.37 -2.65 5.03
CA GLU A 71 17.41 -3.31 4.25
C GLU A 71 17.30 -4.83 4.42
N TYR A 72 17.20 -5.55 3.31
CA TYR A 72 17.16 -7.01 3.38
C TYR A 72 18.54 -7.54 3.77
N SER A 73 18.59 -8.29 4.87
CA SER A 73 19.84 -8.83 5.41
C SER A 73 20.06 -10.27 4.97
N TYR A 74 19.24 -11.21 5.46
CA TYR A 74 19.35 -12.64 5.14
C TYR A 74 18.01 -13.36 5.37
N ILE A 75 17.97 -14.64 5.02
CA ILE A 75 16.87 -15.56 5.30
C ILE A 75 17.35 -16.70 6.18
N ASP A 76 16.55 -17.09 7.17
CA ASP A 76 16.81 -18.24 8.03
C ASP A 76 15.55 -19.13 8.18
N SER A 77 15.50 -19.95 9.24
CA SER A 77 14.34 -20.81 9.53
C SER A 77 13.10 -20.05 9.98
N ASP A 78 13.26 -18.86 10.54
CA ASP A 78 12.20 -18.04 11.12
C ASP A 78 11.60 -17.09 10.08
N GLY A 79 12.41 -16.62 9.12
CA GLY A 79 11.91 -15.91 7.95
C GLY A 79 12.94 -15.05 7.23
N TYR A 80 12.45 -13.99 6.56
CA TYR A 80 13.27 -13.01 5.87
C TYR A 80 13.54 -11.83 6.80
N HIS A 81 14.81 -11.58 7.10
CA HIS A 81 15.26 -10.53 8.01
C HIS A 81 15.46 -9.21 7.27
N PHE A 82 14.81 -8.17 7.78
CA PHE A 82 14.91 -6.80 7.28
C PHE A 82 15.36 -5.89 8.42
N MET A 83 16.48 -5.21 8.23
CA MET A 83 17.05 -4.30 9.21
C MET A 83 16.62 -2.86 8.94
N ASP A 84 16.20 -2.15 9.97
CA ASP A 84 15.99 -0.70 9.90
C ASP A 84 17.36 0.02 9.94
N PRO A 85 17.72 0.84 8.93
CA PRO A 85 19.00 1.53 8.90
C PRO A 85 19.12 2.68 9.91
N GLU A 86 18.03 3.16 10.50
CA GLU A 86 18.01 4.23 11.49
C GLU A 86 18.04 3.69 12.92
N SER A 87 17.22 2.69 13.23
CA SER A 87 17.09 2.12 14.57
C SER A 87 17.95 0.87 14.80
N PHE A 88 18.45 0.25 13.72
CA PHE A 88 19.10 -1.07 13.74
C PHE A 88 18.21 -2.19 14.30
N GLU A 89 16.89 -2.00 14.31
CA GLU A 89 15.93 -3.03 14.67
C GLU A 89 15.79 -4.04 13.54
N ASP A 90 15.64 -5.31 13.91
CA ASP A 90 15.45 -6.42 12.98
C ASP A 90 13.98 -6.82 12.92
N ILE A 91 13.45 -6.88 11.70
CA ILE A 91 12.05 -7.18 11.40
C ILE A 91 12.00 -8.43 10.53
N ILE A 92 11.37 -9.47 11.07
CA ILE A 92 11.25 -10.77 10.40
C ILE A 92 9.92 -10.84 9.64
N LEU A 93 9.98 -11.05 8.33
CA LEU A 93 8.82 -11.28 7.49
C LEU A 93 8.69 -12.76 7.11
N SER A 94 7.50 -13.31 7.31
CA SER A 94 7.18 -14.68 6.89
C SER A 94 7.17 -14.81 5.36
N GLU A 95 7.49 -16.01 4.84
CA GLU A 95 7.52 -16.29 3.39
C GLU A 95 6.20 -15.94 2.68
N LYS A 96 5.06 -16.09 3.37
CA LYS A 96 3.72 -15.76 2.80
C LYS A 96 3.58 -14.30 2.41
N LEU A 97 4.27 -13.39 3.11
CA LEU A 97 4.19 -11.94 2.85
C LEU A 97 5.13 -11.51 1.74
N VAL A 98 6.26 -12.19 1.57
CA VAL A 98 7.26 -11.88 0.56
C VAL A 98 7.15 -12.74 -0.70
N VAL A 99 6.16 -13.63 -0.80
CA VAL A 99 6.05 -14.63 -1.88
C VAL A 99 6.15 -14.04 -3.30
N GLU A 100 5.59 -12.85 -3.54
CA GLU A 100 5.65 -12.18 -4.86
C GLU A 100 7.02 -11.53 -5.13
N ALA A 101 7.77 -11.19 -4.08
CA ALA A 101 9.01 -10.43 -4.16
C ALA A 101 10.26 -11.27 -3.87
N LYS A 102 10.11 -12.47 -3.31
CA LYS A 102 11.22 -13.29 -2.79
C LYS A 102 12.31 -13.58 -3.82
N ASP A 103 11.92 -13.78 -5.09
CA ASP A 103 12.84 -14.06 -6.19
C ASP A 103 13.62 -12.81 -6.65
N PHE A 104 13.24 -11.63 -6.16
CA PHE A 104 13.85 -10.33 -6.46
C PHE A 104 14.55 -9.71 -5.24
N LEU A 105 14.59 -10.42 -4.10
CA LEU A 105 15.29 -9.96 -2.90
C LEU A 105 16.80 -10.17 -3.07
N VAL A 106 17.56 -9.10 -2.87
CA VAL A 106 19.02 -9.06 -2.93
C VAL A 106 19.52 -8.50 -1.60
N GLU A 107 20.50 -9.19 -1.02
CA GLU A 107 21.10 -8.79 0.25
C GLU A 107 21.70 -7.38 0.17
N ASN A 108 21.60 -6.64 1.27
CA ASN A 108 22.04 -5.25 1.42
C ASN A 108 21.31 -4.24 0.52
N GLN A 109 20.10 -4.59 0.05
CA GLN A 109 19.27 -3.68 -0.72
C GLN A 109 18.08 -3.17 0.11
N SER A 110 17.77 -1.88 -0.01
CA SER A 110 16.64 -1.26 0.66
C SER A 110 15.33 -1.52 -0.07
N TYR A 111 14.32 -1.97 0.69
CA TYR A 111 12.96 -2.23 0.25
C TYR A 111 11.96 -1.40 1.06
N SER A 112 10.84 -1.06 0.43
CA SER A 112 9.74 -0.34 1.07
C SER A 112 8.72 -1.37 1.55
N ILE A 113 8.61 -1.51 2.87
CA ILE A 113 7.68 -2.44 3.53
C ILE A 113 6.52 -1.62 4.07
N LEU A 114 5.31 -2.11 3.84
CA LEU A 114 4.08 -1.51 4.34
C LEU A 114 3.74 -2.15 5.69
N HIS A 115 3.68 -1.34 6.73
CA HIS A 115 3.30 -1.70 8.10
C HIS A 115 1.90 -1.19 8.43
#